data_AF-A0A0B5I357-F1
#
_entry.id   AF-A0A0B5I357-F1
#
_cell.length_a   1.000
_cell.length_b   1.000
_cell.length_c   1.000
_cell.angle_alpha   90.00
_cell.angle_beta   90.00
_cell.angle_gamma   90.00
#
_symmetry.space_group_name_H-M   'P 1'
#
loop_
_entity.id
_entity.type
_entity.pdbx_description
1 polymer ?
#
loop_
_entity_poly.entity_id
_entity_poly.type
_entity_poly.pdbx_seq_one_letter_code
_entity_poly.pdbx_strand_id
1 'polypeptide(L)'
;MIEIDRIDWGAYECRCGERGHVGQDLRRIISARSVAEMGGVTLAGHVEDQAMLAPVAVPATGVIMAALQEELSADTRDELMLTLWRVVLGEDDESVKTEIYDRVRDGIWTLYREATRGDTEAVLDILEYVEHDGARLEHFRRAVAPRLAKRTR
;
A
#
# COMPACT_ATOMS: atom_id res chain seq x y z
N MET A 1 -0.55 15.70 6.44
CA MET A 1 0.38 15.13 5.45
C MET A 1 -0.01 15.70 4.10
N ILE A 2 0.90 16.43 3.43
CA ILE A 2 0.57 17.27 2.26
C ILE A 2 -0.14 16.48 1.16
N GLU A 3 0.26 15.23 0.91
CA GLU A 3 -0.31 14.42 -0.17
C GLU A 3 -1.79 14.11 0.05
N ILE A 4 -2.23 13.88 1.30
CA ILE A 4 -3.66 13.72 1.59
C ILE A 4 -4.41 15.03 1.34
N ASP A 5 -3.83 16.16 1.72
CA ASP A 5 -4.52 17.46 1.67
C ASP A 5 -4.66 17.99 0.23
N ARG A 6 -3.91 17.43 -0.74
CA ARG A 6 -3.96 17.77 -2.17
C ARG A 6 -5.13 17.14 -2.92
N ILE A 7 -5.69 16.04 -2.41
CA ILE A 7 -6.68 15.22 -3.12
C ILE A 7 -8.10 15.69 -2.77
N ASP A 8 -8.95 15.89 -3.78
CA ASP A 8 -10.39 16.08 -3.58
C ASP A 8 -11.07 14.74 -3.30
N TRP A 9 -11.04 14.32 -2.04
CA TRP A 9 -11.66 13.06 -1.62
C TRP A 9 -13.18 13.04 -1.84
N GLY A 10 -13.84 14.21 -1.86
CA GLY A 10 -15.28 14.32 -2.05
C GLY A 10 -15.75 13.92 -3.46
N ALA A 11 -14.83 13.85 -4.42
CA ALA A 11 -15.08 13.38 -5.78
C ALA A 11 -15.24 11.85 -5.87
N TYR A 12 -14.82 11.10 -4.85
CA TYR A 12 -14.83 9.64 -4.85
C TYR A 12 -15.99 9.09 -4.03
N GLU A 13 -16.81 8.26 -4.68
CA GLU A 13 -17.86 7.48 -4.03
C GLU A 13 -17.28 6.20 -3.44
N CYS A 14 -17.62 5.91 -2.19
CA CYS A 14 -17.30 4.63 -1.58
C CYS A 14 -18.50 3.68 -1.63
N ARG A 15 -18.23 2.39 -1.78
CA ARG A 15 -19.25 1.33 -1.78
C ARG A 15 -20.02 1.25 -0.45
N CYS A 16 -19.48 1.82 0.64
CA CYS A 16 -20.18 1.93 1.92
C CYS A 16 -21.34 2.96 1.90
N GLY A 17 -21.47 3.76 0.83
CA GLY A 17 -22.50 4.79 0.68
C GLY A 17 -22.06 6.19 1.12
N GLU A 18 -20.85 6.35 1.64
CA GLU A 18 -20.28 7.65 2.01
C GLU A 18 -19.32 8.19 0.93
N ARG A 19 -18.99 9.49 1.02
CA ARG A 19 -18.03 10.17 0.13
C ARG A 19 -16.91 10.81 0.93
N GLY A 20 -15.69 10.74 0.41
CA GLY A 20 -14.52 11.41 0.96
C GLY A 20 -13.98 10.93 2.32
N HIS A 21 -14.61 9.94 2.95
CA HIS A 21 -14.17 9.44 4.26
C HIS A 21 -12.80 8.75 4.21
N VAL A 22 -12.43 8.12 3.09
CA VAL A 22 -11.12 7.44 2.90
C VAL A 22 -9.94 8.35 3.23
N GLY A 23 -10.01 9.65 2.87
CA GLY A 23 -8.98 10.61 3.22
C GLY A 23 -8.90 10.91 4.73
N GLN A 24 -10.00 10.79 5.46
CA GLN A 24 -10.01 10.90 6.93
C GLN A 24 -9.47 9.63 7.58
N ASP A 25 -9.83 8.47 7.06
CA ASP A 25 -9.37 7.17 7.56
C ASP A 25 -7.86 6.99 7.36
N LEU A 26 -7.33 7.39 6.20
CA LEU A 26 -5.90 7.48 5.96
C LEU A 26 -5.19 8.38 6.99
N ARG A 27 -5.75 9.57 7.30
CA ARG A 27 -5.16 10.44 8.34
C ARG A 27 -5.13 9.76 9.70
N ARG A 28 -6.20 9.05 10.06
CA ARG A 28 -6.30 8.31 11.34
C ARG A 28 -5.26 7.19 11.40
N ILE A 29 -5.19 6.33 10.38
CA ILE A 29 -4.25 5.22 10.30
C ILE A 29 -2.80 5.73 10.39
N ILE A 30 -2.44 6.75 9.60
CA ILE A 30 -1.08 7.30 9.53
C ILE A 30 -0.67 7.98 10.85
N SER A 31 -1.61 8.63 11.53
CA SER A 31 -1.32 9.34 12.78
C SER A 31 -1.29 8.41 14.01
N ALA A 32 -1.84 7.20 13.89
CA ALA A 32 -1.91 6.25 14.99
C ALA A 32 -0.52 5.74 15.41
N ARG A 33 -0.31 5.62 16.72
CA ARG A 33 0.90 5.05 17.32
C ARG A 33 0.71 3.62 17.80
N SER A 34 -0.50 3.08 17.72
CA SER A 34 -0.85 1.70 18.05
C SER A 34 -2.14 1.26 17.36
N VAL A 35 -2.39 -0.06 17.29
CA VAL A 35 -3.69 -0.61 16.85
C VAL A 35 -4.89 0.01 17.60
N ALA A 36 -4.76 0.25 18.91
CA ALA A 36 -5.83 0.82 19.71
C ALA A 36 -6.19 2.24 19.25
N GLU A 37 -5.19 3.05 18.88
CA GLU A 37 -5.39 4.41 18.37
C GLU A 37 -5.97 4.45 16.95
N MET A 38 -5.77 3.41 16.14
CA MET A 38 -6.47 3.28 14.86
C MET A 38 -7.98 3.11 15.06
N GLY A 39 -8.43 2.62 16.21
CA GLY A 39 -9.85 2.49 16.54
C GLY A 39 -10.59 1.51 15.63
N GLY A 40 -9.89 0.51 15.07
CA GLY A 40 -10.44 -0.47 14.14
C GLY A 40 -10.69 0.07 12.72
N VAL A 41 -10.24 1.28 12.41
CA VAL A 41 -10.28 1.83 11.05
C VAL A 41 -9.35 1.02 10.15
N THR A 42 -9.87 0.57 9.02
CA THR A 42 -9.12 -0.11 7.94
C THR A 42 -9.58 0.44 6.60
N LEU A 43 -8.77 0.28 5.56
CA LEU A 43 -9.13 0.63 4.19
C LEU A 43 -9.79 -0.53 3.43
N ALA A 44 -9.79 -1.72 4.03
CA ALA A 44 -10.45 -2.91 3.52
C ALA A 44 -11.93 -2.65 3.23
N GLY A 45 -12.39 -3.00 2.02
CA GLY A 45 -13.77 -2.74 1.59
C GLY A 45 -13.99 -1.31 1.07
N HIS A 46 -12.97 -0.44 1.15
CA HIS A 46 -13.06 0.96 0.70
C HIS A 46 -12.16 1.25 -0.50
N VAL A 47 -10.93 0.75 -0.50
CA VAL A 47 -10.02 0.85 -1.66
C VAL A 47 -10.07 -0.41 -2.53
N GLU A 48 -10.41 -1.54 -1.94
CA GLU A 48 -10.59 -2.84 -2.57
C GLU A 48 -11.73 -3.61 -1.90
N ASP A 49 -12.48 -4.40 -2.66
CA ASP A 49 -13.48 -5.33 -2.12
C ASP A 49 -13.50 -6.62 -2.95
N GLN A 50 -13.21 -7.76 -2.31
CA GLN A 50 -13.08 -9.07 -2.98
C GLN A 50 -12.18 -9.01 -4.23
N ALA A 51 -11.00 -8.41 -4.08
CA ALA A 51 -10.04 -8.10 -5.14
C ALA A 51 -10.47 -7.04 -6.16
N MET A 52 -11.73 -6.61 -6.22
CA MET A 52 -12.14 -5.52 -7.11
C MET A 52 -11.70 -4.17 -6.55
N LEU A 53 -10.95 -3.39 -7.33
CA LEU A 53 -10.52 -2.07 -6.89
C LEU A 53 -11.70 -1.08 -6.90
N ALA A 54 -11.57 -0.07 -6.05
CA ALA A 54 -12.43 1.11 -6.07
C ALA A 54 -11.68 2.27 -6.74
N PRO A 55 -12.38 3.25 -7.37
CA PRO A 55 -11.72 4.39 -8.00
C PRO A 55 -10.79 5.20 -7.06
N VAL A 56 -11.07 5.16 -5.75
CA VAL A 56 -10.27 5.81 -4.71
C VAL A 56 -8.95 5.09 -4.40
N ALA A 57 -8.75 3.86 -4.88
CA ALA A 57 -7.51 3.09 -4.70
C ALA A 57 -6.29 3.80 -5.30
N VAL A 58 -6.47 4.44 -6.47
CA VAL A 58 -5.43 5.18 -7.18
C VAL A 58 -4.85 6.33 -6.32
N PRO A 59 -5.65 7.31 -5.84
CA PRO A 59 -5.14 8.36 -4.96
C PRO A 59 -4.70 7.83 -3.59
N ALA A 60 -5.37 6.81 -3.03
CA ALA A 60 -4.95 6.18 -1.78
C ALA A 60 -3.54 5.57 -1.90
N THR A 61 -3.21 4.94 -3.04
CA THR A 61 -1.88 4.37 -3.31
C THR A 61 -0.78 5.43 -3.22
N GLY A 62 -0.98 6.60 -3.85
CA GLY A 62 0.00 7.70 -3.77
C GLY A 62 0.23 8.18 -2.34
N VAL A 63 -0.85 8.30 -1.57
CA VAL A 63 -0.79 8.63 -0.15
C VAL A 63 -0.04 7.58 0.66
N ILE A 64 -0.34 6.30 0.46
CA ILE A 64 0.33 5.18 1.15
C ILE A 64 1.84 5.21 0.86
N MET A 65 2.23 5.38 -0.40
CA MET A 65 3.63 5.46 -0.81
C MET A 65 4.36 6.67 -0.23
N ALA A 66 3.67 7.80 -0.05
CA ALA A 66 4.22 8.95 0.65
C ALA A 66 4.39 8.66 2.15
N ALA A 67 3.36 8.10 2.80
CA ALA A 67 3.37 7.80 4.23
C ALA A 67 4.46 6.77 4.62
N LEU A 68 4.71 5.75 3.80
CA LEU A 68 5.75 4.74 4.05
C LEU A 68 7.17 5.31 4.13
N GLN A 69 7.39 6.54 3.63
CA GLN A 69 8.67 7.25 3.75
C GLN A 69 8.83 7.98 5.09
N GLU A 70 7.76 8.12 5.86
CA GLU A 70 7.75 8.78 7.16
C GLU A 70 8.01 7.79 8.32
N GLU A 71 8.17 8.33 9.54
CA GLU A 71 8.27 7.55 10.77
C GLU A 71 6.89 7.11 11.26
N LEU A 72 6.57 5.85 10.96
CA LEU A 72 5.32 5.19 11.32
C LEU A 72 5.51 4.22 12.49
N SER A 73 4.44 3.97 13.26
CA SER A 73 4.41 2.82 14.16
C SER A 73 4.50 1.51 13.35
N ALA A 74 4.92 0.42 13.98
CA ALA A 74 4.98 -0.89 13.32
C ALA A 74 3.59 -1.31 12.81
N ASP A 75 2.58 -1.18 13.67
CA ASP A 75 1.18 -1.50 13.33
C ASP A 75 0.69 -0.69 12.12
N THR A 76 0.95 0.62 12.09
CA THR A 76 0.59 1.49 10.96
C THR A 76 1.30 1.09 9.69
N ARG A 77 2.60 0.79 9.77
CA ARG A 77 3.37 0.37 8.60
C ARG A 77 2.83 -0.95 8.03
N ASP A 78 2.47 -1.90 8.90
CA ASP A 78 1.91 -3.19 8.49
C ASP A 78 0.54 -3.05 7.82
N GLU A 79 -0.38 -2.24 8.38
CA GLU A 79 -1.69 -1.98 7.77
C GLU A 79 -1.57 -1.32 6.39
N LEU A 80 -0.67 -0.33 6.26
CA LEU A 80 -0.44 0.35 4.98
C LEU A 80 0.20 -0.59 3.94
N MET A 81 1.15 -1.43 4.35
CA MET A 81 1.75 -2.44 3.48
C MET A 81 0.75 -3.51 3.04
N LEU A 82 -0.10 -3.97 3.95
CA LEU A 82 -1.17 -4.91 3.63
C LEU A 82 -2.17 -4.30 2.65
N THR A 83 -2.59 -3.06 2.89
CA THR A 83 -3.47 -2.33 1.96
C THR A 83 -2.80 -2.20 0.58
N LEU A 84 -1.53 -1.82 0.53
CA LEU A 84 -0.78 -1.69 -0.72
C LEU A 84 -0.71 -3.02 -1.48
N TRP A 85 -0.44 -4.12 -0.80
CA TRP A 85 -0.43 -5.46 -1.38
C TRP A 85 -1.79 -5.79 -2.02
N ARG A 86 -2.89 -5.56 -1.32
CA ARG A 86 -4.23 -5.85 -1.86
C ARG A 86 -4.59 -4.97 -3.05
N VAL A 87 -4.18 -3.70 -3.05
CA VAL A 87 -4.45 -2.78 -4.15
C VAL A 87 -3.61 -3.13 -5.38
N VAL A 88 -2.34 -3.51 -5.21
CA VAL A 88 -1.48 -3.90 -6.34
C VAL A 88 -1.92 -5.23 -6.95
N LEU A 89 -2.30 -6.21 -6.13
CA LEU A 89 -2.77 -7.51 -6.59
C LEU A 89 -4.26 -7.53 -6.95
N GLY A 90 -4.96 -6.41 -6.77
CA GLY A 90 -6.37 -6.30 -7.11
C GLY A 90 -6.62 -6.24 -8.62
N GLU A 91 -7.89 -6.42 -8.96
CA GLU A 91 -8.40 -6.45 -10.32
C GLU A 91 -9.26 -5.22 -10.60
N ASP A 92 -9.02 -4.64 -11.77
CA ASP A 92 -9.75 -3.53 -12.38
C ASP A 92 -9.32 -3.45 -13.86
N ASP A 93 -9.80 -2.44 -14.57
CA ASP A 93 -9.33 -2.11 -15.92
C ASP A 93 -7.82 -1.82 -15.94
N GLU A 94 -7.15 -2.22 -17.02
CA GLU A 94 -5.70 -2.07 -17.20
C GLU A 94 -5.20 -0.64 -17.01
N SER A 95 -6.01 0.38 -17.33
CA SER A 95 -5.66 1.78 -17.10
C SER A 95 -5.54 2.11 -15.62
N VAL A 96 -6.45 1.59 -14.78
CA VAL A 96 -6.43 1.79 -13.32
C VAL A 96 -5.21 1.09 -12.74
N LYS A 97 -4.94 -0.16 -13.16
CA LYS A 97 -3.78 -0.93 -12.71
C LYS A 97 -2.46 -0.25 -13.08
N THR A 98 -2.35 0.24 -14.32
CA THR A 98 -1.17 0.98 -14.79
C THR A 98 -0.92 2.21 -13.92
N GLU A 99 -1.97 2.98 -13.63
CA GLU A 99 -1.86 4.17 -12.77
C GLU A 99 -1.43 3.88 -11.33
N ILE A 100 -1.85 2.74 -10.77
CA ILE A 100 -1.40 2.27 -9.45
C ILE A 100 0.07 1.87 -9.54
N TYR A 101 0.44 1.05 -10.52
CA TYR A 101 1.81 0.56 -10.68
C TYR A 101 2.80 1.70 -10.88
N ASP A 102 2.44 2.73 -11.65
CA ASP A 102 3.26 3.92 -11.83
C ASP A 102 3.53 4.64 -10.50
N ARG A 103 2.50 4.87 -9.69
CA ARG A 103 2.63 5.49 -8.36
C ARG A 103 3.50 4.66 -7.41
N VAL A 104 3.35 3.34 -7.45
CA VAL A 104 4.18 2.44 -6.63
C VAL A 104 5.63 2.44 -7.11
N ARG A 105 5.85 2.45 -8.43
CA ARG A 105 7.18 2.44 -9.05
C ARG A 105 7.95 3.73 -8.75
N ASP A 106 7.28 4.87 -8.69
CA ASP A 106 7.90 6.14 -8.28
C ASP A 106 8.55 6.06 -6.88
N GLY A 107 8.01 5.21 -6.00
CA GLY A 107 8.53 4.94 -4.66
C GLY A 107 9.26 3.61 -4.50
N ILE A 108 9.72 2.96 -5.57
CA ILE A 108 10.19 1.56 -5.55
C ILE A 108 11.32 1.27 -4.53
N TRP A 109 12.19 2.24 -4.26
CA TRP A 109 13.25 2.07 -3.25
C TRP A 109 12.70 1.94 -1.83
N THR A 110 11.52 2.49 -1.56
CA THR A 110 10.81 2.26 -0.30
C THR A 110 10.43 0.79 -0.19
N LEU A 111 9.90 0.17 -1.25
CA LEU A 111 9.60 -1.26 -1.25
C LEU A 111 10.85 -2.10 -1.00
N TYR A 112 11.95 -1.86 -1.70
CA TYR A 112 13.18 -2.61 -1.45
C TYR A 112 13.69 -2.50 -0.02
N ARG A 113 13.53 -1.33 0.62
CA ARG A 113 13.84 -1.15 2.04
C ARG A 113 12.86 -1.92 2.92
N GLU A 114 11.57 -1.90 2.63
CA GLU A 114 10.55 -2.67 3.35
C GLU A 114 10.81 -4.17 3.27
N ALA A 115 11.22 -4.70 2.12
CA ALA A 115 11.57 -6.11 1.95
C ALA A 115 12.65 -6.57 2.94
N THR A 116 13.54 -5.67 3.36
CA THR A 116 14.62 -5.99 4.30
C THR A 116 14.23 -5.88 5.78
N ARG A 117 13.08 -5.29 6.10
CA ARG A 117 12.68 -4.94 7.47
C ARG A 117 11.35 -5.56 7.88
N GLY A 118 10.32 -5.41 7.04
CA GLY A 118 8.96 -5.88 7.28
C GLY A 118 8.67 -7.23 6.64
N ASP A 119 7.43 -7.38 6.15
CA ASP A 119 6.96 -8.58 5.45
C ASP A 119 7.64 -8.73 4.08
N THR A 120 8.76 -9.45 4.07
CA THR A 120 9.54 -9.70 2.87
C THR A 120 8.73 -10.36 1.74
N GLU A 121 7.78 -11.25 2.08
CA GLU A 121 7.01 -12.00 1.09
C GLU A 121 6.02 -11.09 0.37
N ALA A 122 5.17 -10.38 1.12
CA ALA A 122 4.20 -9.45 0.55
C ALA A 122 4.85 -8.34 -0.28
N VAL A 123 6.03 -7.86 0.12
CA VAL A 123 6.77 -6.87 -0.67
C VAL A 123 7.30 -7.44 -1.99
N LEU A 124 7.78 -8.69 -1.98
CA LEU A 124 8.24 -9.35 -3.21
C LEU A 124 7.08 -9.59 -4.18
N ASP A 125 5.89 -9.97 -3.67
CA ASP A 125 4.68 -10.08 -4.47
C ASP A 125 4.35 -8.74 -5.14
N ILE A 126 4.39 -7.62 -4.42
CA ILE A 126 4.17 -6.29 -5.01
C ILE A 126 5.21 -6.02 -6.12
N LEU A 127 6.48 -6.28 -5.83
CA LEU A 127 7.59 -6.02 -6.77
C LEU A 127 7.47 -6.84 -8.06
N GLU A 128 6.84 -8.02 -8.04
CA GLU A 128 6.58 -8.82 -9.24
C GLU A 128 5.71 -8.12 -10.28
N TYR A 129 4.80 -7.26 -9.84
CA TYR A 129 3.90 -6.52 -10.73
C TYR A 129 4.48 -5.18 -11.18
N VAL A 130 5.27 -4.52 -10.34
CA VAL A 130 5.66 -3.11 -10.57
C VAL A 130 7.10 -2.92 -11.04
N GLU A 131 8.00 -3.87 -10.78
CA GLU A 131 9.41 -3.77 -11.16
C GLU A 131 9.62 -4.18 -12.62
N HIS A 132 10.21 -3.26 -13.41
CA HIS A 132 10.54 -3.52 -14.81
C HIS A 132 11.97 -4.06 -14.99
N ASP A 133 12.85 -3.76 -14.05
CA ASP A 133 14.22 -4.28 -14.03
C ASP A 133 14.27 -5.65 -13.34
N GLY A 134 13.98 -6.69 -14.13
CA GLY A 134 14.00 -8.08 -13.66
C GLY A 134 15.35 -8.51 -13.08
N ALA A 135 16.47 -7.93 -13.53
CA ALA A 135 17.80 -8.22 -12.99
C ALA A 135 17.96 -7.66 -11.57
N ARG A 136 17.45 -6.45 -11.32
CA ARG A 136 17.41 -5.86 -9.98
C ARG A 136 16.50 -6.65 -9.05
N LEU A 137 15.30 -7.03 -9.50
CA LEU A 137 14.39 -7.84 -8.69
C LEU A 137 15.03 -9.17 -8.27
N GLU A 138 15.63 -9.89 -9.23
CA GLU A 138 16.30 -11.16 -8.96
C GLU A 138 17.49 -11.01 -8.01
N HIS A 139 18.28 -9.95 -8.17
CA HIS A 139 19.37 -9.64 -7.25
C HIS A 139 18.84 -9.45 -5.81
N PHE A 140 17.77 -8.67 -5.64
CA PHE A 140 17.16 -8.44 -4.34
C PHE A 140 16.54 -9.71 -3.74
N ARG A 141 15.83 -10.52 -4.52
CA ARG A 141 15.29 -11.82 -4.07
C ARG A 141 16.37 -12.70 -3.46
N ARG A 142 17.52 -12.82 -4.13
CA ARG A 142 18.66 -13.60 -3.60
C ARG A 142 19.20 -13.02 -2.31
N ALA A 143 19.30 -11.69 -2.20
CA ALA A 143 19.79 -11.02 -1.01
C ALA A 143 18.88 -11.23 0.22
N VAL A 144 17.56 -11.26 0.02
CA VAL A 144 16.58 -11.41 1.12
C VAL A 144 16.13 -12.86 1.37
N ALA A 145 16.50 -13.83 0.51
CA ALA A 145 16.14 -15.24 0.65
C ALA A 145 16.39 -15.85 2.04
N PRO A 146 17.48 -15.53 2.78
CA PRO A 146 17.67 -16.04 4.13
C PRO A 146 16.60 -15.60 5.14
N ARG A 147 15.88 -14.50 4.89
CA ARG A 147 14.76 -14.03 5.72
C ARG A 147 13.51 -14.87 5.47
N LEU A 148 13.21 -15.19 4.21
CA LEU A 148 12.07 -16.04 3.85
C LEU A 148 12.18 -17.42 4.50
N ALA A 149 13.37 -18.04 4.45
CA ALA A 149 13.63 -19.36 5.03
C ALA A 149 13.47 -19.43 6.57
N LYS A 150 13.54 -18.28 7.27
CA LYS A 150 13.37 -18.20 8.73
C LYS A 150 11.91 -18.13 9.16
N ARG A 151 10.98 -17.70 8.29
CA ARG A 151 9.53 -17.67 8.58
C ARG A 151 8.86 -19.03 8.42
N THR A 152 9.41 -19.91 7.58
CA THR A 152 8.86 -21.25 7.30
C THR A 152 9.30 -22.33 8.29
N ARG A 153 10.08 -21.98 9.32
CA ARG A 153 10.55 -22.88 10.39
C ARG A 153 9.96 -22.46 11.72
#